data_AF-A0AAV9FE54-F1
#
_entry.id   AF-A0AAV9FE54-F1
#
_cell.length_a   1.000
_cell.length_b   1.000
_cell.length_c   1.000
_cell.angle_alpha   90.00
_cell.angle_beta   90.00
_cell.angle_gamma   90.00
#
_symmetry.space_group_name_H-M   'P 1'
#
loop_
_entity.id
_entity.type
_entity.pdbx_description
1 polymer ?
#
loop_
_entity_poly.entity_id
_entity_poly.type
_entity_poly.pdbx_seq_one_letter_code
_entity_poly.pdbx_strand_id
1 'polypeptide(L)'
;MASRDCESEPDSNPDHRRSIRSTEEDEEEERPAKHRRSDGGDGRGRPEGEMKQRYLVAVEYVGTRFSGSQQQPNCRTVVGVLQEAFHKFVGKPVSIFCSSRTDAGVHALSNVCHVDVERISKRKPDEVLPPHEAGVVKRAVNHFLQKNEGDIMLIDVRCVPPDFHARFKAQERIYFYRLLCGPEPLSTFEKERAWHIPEELDIFSMEQACNRLVGCHDFSSFRAAGCQANSPIRTLDELSVLEATPSPNFPCILGKDMVNTFKEQPLECSTSSEMESSTNSASGMHSNNGVSIAKCSELFGQRRSHRCYIVTARARSFLYHQVRLLVGVLKAVGTGELKISDVERILNAKTVTAASPMAPACGLYLGNVKYDFS
;
A
#
# COMPACT_ATOMS: atom_id res chain seq x y z
N MET A 1 5.83 4.45 -61.38
CA MET A 1 5.61 3.02 -61.70
C MET A 1 6.13 2.21 -60.52
N ALA A 2 5.38 1.41 -59.78
CA ALA A 2 3.95 1.18 -59.59
C ALA A 2 3.88 0.43 -58.24
N SER A 3 3.07 0.90 -57.30
CA SER A 3 1.91 0.19 -56.72
C SER A 3 2.20 -1.19 -56.13
N ARG A 4 1.95 -1.32 -54.82
CA ARG A 4 1.51 -2.54 -54.09
C ARG A 4 1.13 -2.08 -52.67
N ASP A 5 -0.11 -1.66 -52.46
CA ASP A 5 -1.32 -2.47 -52.21
C ASP A 5 -1.55 -2.62 -50.71
N CYS A 6 -2.60 -1.93 -50.27
CA CYS A 6 -3.33 -2.18 -49.03
C CYS A 6 -3.94 -3.58 -49.08
N GLU A 7 -3.77 -4.34 -48.01
CA GLU A 7 -4.76 -5.33 -47.59
C GLU A 7 -5.10 -5.10 -46.12
N SER A 8 -6.36 -5.35 -45.84
CA SER A 8 -7.13 -4.94 -44.67
C SER A 8 -7.73 -6.18 -44.03
N GLU A 9 -7.56 -6.31 -42.71
CA GLU A 9 -8.43 -7.02 -41.73
C GLU A 9 -8.62 -8.56 -41.91
N PRO A 10 -8.85 -9.36 -40.83
CA PRO A 10 -9.74 -9.03 -39.73
C PRO A 10 -9.32 -9.38 -38.29
N ASP A 11 -9.78 -8.51 -37.39
CA ASP A 11 -10.42 -8.78 -36.10
C ASP A 11 -10.85 -10.26 -35.87
N SER A 12 -10.29 -10.89 -34.83
CA SER A 12 -10.91 -12.06 -34.17
C SER A 12 -10.38 -12.24 -32.75
N ASN A 13 -11.11 -11.61 -31.83
CA ASN A 13 -11.18 -11.96 -30.42
C ASN A 13 -11.96 -13.30 -30.25
N PRO A 14 -11.43 -14.31 -29.56
CA PRO A 14 -12.25 -15.32 -28.91
C PRO A 14 -12.18 -15.16 -27.39
N ASP A 15 -13.28 -14.61 -26.91
CA ASP A 15 -13.76 -14.58 -25.53
C ASP A 15 -13.78 -15.99 -24.92
N HIS A 16 -12.71 -16.39 -24.22
CA HIS A 16 -12.71 -17.59 -23.40
C HIS A 16 -13.22 -17.28 -21.99
N ARG A 17 -14.55 -17.18 -21.88
CA ARG A 17 -15.28 -17.50 -20.66
C ARG A 17 -14.97 -18.94 -20.25
N ARG A 18 -13.99 -19.12 -19.38
CA ARG A 18 -13.86 -20.35 -18.58
C ARG A 18 -14.33 -20.06 -17.16
N SER A 19 -15.56 -20.51 -16.90
CA SER A 19 -16.15 -20.69 -15.57
C SER A 19 -15.17 -21.49 -14.70
N ILE A 20 -14.42 -20.82 -13.84
CA ILE A 20 -13.69 -21.45 -12.75
C ILE A 20 -14.68 -21.56 -11.60
N ARG A 21 -15.19 -22.78 -11.38
CA ARG A 21 -15.81 -23.18 -10.13
C ARG A 21 -14.71 -23.06 -9.06
N SER A 22 -14.78 -22.01 -8.25
CA SER A 22 -14.05 -21.95 -6.99
C SER A 22 -14.63 -23.03 -6.08
N THR A 23 -13.79 -23.98 -5.71
CA THR A 23 -14.04 -24.95 -4.64
C THR A 23 -14.35 -24.19 -3.36
N GLU A 24 -15.54 -24.46 -2.84
CA GLU A 24 -16.01 -24.12 -1.50
C GLU A 24 -15.18 -24.92 -0.48
N GLU A 25 -14.54 -24.22 0.46
CA GLU A 25 -13.83 -24.71 1.68
C GLU A 25 -13.14 -23.43 2.24
N ASP A 26 -13.34 -22.89 3.44
CA ASP A 26 -14.14 -23.22 4.62
C ASP A 26 -14.47 -21.88 5.32
N GLU A 27 -15.75 -21.59 5.52
CA GLU A 27 -16.21 -20.62 6.53
C GLU A 27 -16.88 -21.43 7.65
N GLU A 28 -16.09 -22.04 8.53
CA GLU A 28 -16.61 -22.46 9.84
C GLU A 28 -16.47 -21.31 10.85
N GLU A 29 -17.63 -20.76 11.16
CA GLU A 29 -17.92 -19.80 12.22
C GLU A 29 -17.71 -20.48 13.59
N GLU A 30 -16.47 -20.53 14.11
CA GLU A 30 -16.24 -20.93 15.50
C GLU A 30 -16.77 -19.85 16.46
N ARG A 31 -18.00 -20.07 16.95
CA ARG A 31 -18.59 -19.33 18.07
C ARG A 31 -17.91 -19.75 19.39
N PRO A 32 -17.66 -18.83 20.34
CA PRO A 32 -17.06 -19.20 21.61
C PRO A 32 -18.03 -20.06 22.43
N ALA A 33 -17.62 -21.29 22.74
CA ALA A 33 -18.39 -22.23 23.53
C ALA A 33 -18.57 -21.72 24.99
N LYS A 34 -19.82 -21.74 25.46
CA LYS A 34 -20.21 -21.42 26.83
C LYS A 34 -19.57 -22.43 27.81
N HIS A 35 -18.70 -21.93 28.69
CA HIS A 35 -18.16 -22.68 29.83
C HIS A 35 -19.29 -23.08 30.80
N ARG A 36 -19.51 -24.39 30.99
CA ARG A 36 -20.16 -24.94 32.18
C ARG A 36 -19.07 -25.32 33.18
N ARG A 37 -19.19 -24.82 34.41
CA ARG A 37 -18.31 -25.16 35.53
C ARG A 37 -18.60 -26.59 35.99
N SER A 38 -17.55 -27.40 36.11
CA SER A 38 -17.52 -28.57 36.98
C SER A 38 -16.23 -28.52 37.79
N ASP A 39 -16.40 -28.70 39.09
CA ASP A 39 -15.42 -28.56 40.15
C ASP A 39 -14.56 -29.83 40.31
N GLY A 40 -13.32 -29.66 40.81
CA GLY A 40 -12.54 -30.72 41.46
C GLY A 40 -11.40 -31.40 40.67
N GLY A 41 -10.15 -31.23 41.14
CA GLY A 41 -9.05 -32.19 40.91
C GLY A 41 -7.66 -31.58 40.73
N ASP A 42 -6.88 -31.51 41.82
CA ASP A 42 -5.46 -31.15 41.86
C ASP A 42 -4.59 -32.19 41.14
N GLY A 43 -3.69 -31.71 40.28
CA GLY A 43 -2.79 -32.53 39.45
C GLY A 43 -1.98 -31.65 38.52
N ARG A 44 -0.76 -31.27 38.95
CA ARG A 44 0.21 -30.52 38.13
C ARG A 44 0.70 -31.39 36.96
N GLY A 45 -0.02 -31.34 35.84
CA GLY A 45 0.44 -31.72 34.51
C GLY A 45 0.32 -30.51 33.60
N ARG A 46 1.46 -30.02 33.08
CA ARG A 46 1.47 -28.97 32.05
C ARG A 46 0.78 -29.55 30.80
N PRO A 47 -0.23 -28.91 30.20
CA PRO A 47 -0.98 -29.53 29.11
C PRO A 47 -0.05 -29.76 27.89
N GLU A 48 -0.10 -30.97 27.33
CA GLU A 48 0.70 -31.45 26.18
C GLU A 48 0.38 -30.76 24.83
N GLY A 49 0.01 -29.48 24.83
CA GLY A 49 -0.40 -28.72 23.64
C GLY A 49 0.35 -27.43 23.34
N GLU A 50 1.27 -26.96 24.19
CA GLU A 50 1.76 -25.57 24.15
C GLU A 50 3.28 -25.43 23.94
N MET A 51 3.82 -25.95 22.85
CA MET A 51 5.21 -25.63 22.43
C MET A 51 5.31 -24.99 21.04
N LYS A 52 4.16 -24.61 20.44
CA LYS A 52 4.09 -23.75 19.26
C LYS A 52 4.14 -22.29 19.69
N GLN A 53 5.11 -21.55 19.17
CA GLN A 53 5.17 -20.10 19.34
C GLN A 53 4.53 -19.41 18.14
N ARG A 54 3.55 -18.56 18.40
CA ARG A 54 3.02 -17.63 17.39
C ARG A 54 3.96 -16.44 17.25
N TYR A 55 4.43 -16.20 16.04
CA TYR A 55 5.18 -15.01 15.68
C TYR A 55 4.30 -14.09 14.85
N LEU A 56 4.30 -12.81 15.22
CA LEU A 56 3.83 -11.74 14.36
C LEU A 56 5.03 -11.20 13.58
N VAL A 57 4.90 -11.12 12.26
CA VAL A 57 5.96 -10.69 11.35
C VAL A 57 5.48 -9.53 10.50
N ALA A 58 6.24 -8.44 10.47
CA ALA A 58 6.03 -7.34 9.54
C ALA A 58 6.89 -7.57 8.30
N VAL A 59 6.29 -7.37 7.13
CA VAL A 59 6.83 -7.74 5.82
C VAL A 59 6.72 -6.55 4.88
N GLU A 60 7.84 -6.23 4.24
CA GLU A 60 7.92 -5.27 3.15
C GLU A 60 8.08 -6.02 1.82
N TYR A 61 7.43 -5.56 0.75
CA TYR A 61 7.59 -6.16 -0.58
C TYR A 61 7.25 -5.23 -1.75
N VAL A 62 7.93 -5.50 -2.88
CA VAL A 62 7.63 -4.90 -4.19
C VAL A 62 6.54 -5.72 -4.89
N GLY A 63 5.32 -5.22 -4.85
CA GLY A 63 4.12 -5.93 -5.31
C GLY A 63 4.11 -6.37 -6.76
N THR A 64 4.81 -5.68 -7.67
CA THR A 64 4.85 -6.03 -9.10
C THR A 64 5.57 -7.34 -9.41
N ARG A 65 6.27 -7.91 -8.43
CA ARG A 65 6.89 -9.23 -8.52
C ARG A 65 6.00 -10.38 -8.05
N PHE A 66 4.74 -10.09 -7.68
CA PHE A 66 3.81 -11.06 -7.09
C PHE A 66 2.41 -10.98 -7.74
N SER A 67 1.76 -12.13 -7.85
CA SER A 67 0.34 -12.26 -8.24
C SER A 67 -0.62 -11.95 -7.09
N GLY A 68 -0.20 -11.06 -6.18
CA GLY A 68 -0.91 -10.71 -4.96
C GLY A 68 -0.35 -11.41 -3.72
N SER A 69 -0.94 -11.05 -2.58
CA SER A 69 -0.48 -11.57 -1.29
C SER A 69 -0.94 -12.98 -0.98
N GLN A 70 -2.21 -13.29 -1.26
CA GLN A 70 -2.84 -14.56 -0.90
C GLN A 70 -2.27 -15.70 -1.75
N GLN A 71 -2.08 -16.87 -1.14
CA GLN A 71 -1.67 -18.09 -1.83
C GLN A 71 -2.62 -18.41 -3.01
N GLN A 72 -2.05 -18.73 -4.16
CA GLN A 72 -2.76 -19.17 -5.36
C GLN A 72 -1.97 -20.31 -6.03
N PRO A 73 -2.63 -21.31 -6.62
CA PRO A 73 -1.95 -22.36 -7.37
C PRO A 73 -1.14 -21.80 -8.53
N ASN A 74 0.08 -22.30 -8.73
CA ASN A 74 0.95 -21.97 -9.87
C ASN A 74 1.32 -20.49 -10.03
N CYS A 75 1.14 -19.66 -8.99
CA CYS A 75 1.51 -18.25 -9.00
C CYS A 75 2.49 -17.92 -7.88
N ARG A 76 3.41 -16.98 -8.14
CA ARG A 76 4.31 -16.45 -7.10
C ARG A 76 3.55 -15.42 -6.27
N THR A 77 3.34 -15.72 -5.00
CA THR A 77 2.57 -14.89 -4.07
C THR A 77 3.39 -14.60 -2.82
N VAL A 78 3.05 -13.53 -2.11
CA VAL A 78 3.76 -13.13 -0.87
C VAL A 78 3.68 -14.26 0.16
N VAL A 79 2.48 -14.79 0.42
CA VAL A 79 2.28 -15.89 1.37
C VAL A 79 3.06 -17.12 0.95
N GLY A 80 3.07 -17.49 -0.33
CA GLY A 80 3.78 -18.67 -0.81
C GLY A 80 5.29 -18.60 -0.61
N VAL A 81 5.89 -17.45 -0.95
CA VAL A 81 7.33 -17.24 -0.75
C VAL A 81 7.69 -17.21 0.73
N LEU A 82 6.85 -16.60 1.58
CA LEU A 82 7.06 -16.65 3.03
C LEU A 82 6.95 -18.08 3.57
N GLN A 83 5.92 -18.84 3.17
CA GLN A 83 5.75 -20.24 3.59
C GLN A 83 6.95 -21.09 3.19
N GLU A 84 7.48 -20.90 1.98
CA GLU A 84 8.69 -21.59 1.51
C GLU A 84 9.93 -21.22 2.36
N ALA A 85 10.12 -19.93 2.66
CA ALA A 85 11.24 -19.47 3.48
C ALA A 85 11.16 -20.01 4.92
N PHE A 86 9.97 -20.01 5.53
CA PHE A 86 9.75 -20.63 6.84
C PHE A 86 9.91 -22.14 6.78
N HIS A 87 9.48 -22.81 5.72
CA HIS A 87 9.69 -24.24 5.53
C HIS A 87 11.18 -24.58 5.48
N LYS A 88 11.98 -23.82 4.73
CA LYS A 88 13.44 -24.01 4.68
C LYS A 88 14.12 -23.75 6.02
N PHE A 89 13.60 -22.80 6.81
CA PHE A 89 14.13 -22.48 8.13
C PHE A 89 13.78 -23.55 9.18
N VAL A 90 12.50 -23.93 9.28
CA VAL A 90 11.97 -24.80 10.35
C VAL A 90 12.03 -26.28 9.96
N GLY A 91 12.07 -26.59 8.67
CA GLY A 91 12.12 -27.96 8.12
C GLY A 91 10.75 -28.61 7.89
N LYS A 92 9.65 -27.88 8.14
CA LYS A 92 8.27 -28.38 7.95
C LYS A 92 7.35 -27.28 7.43
N PRO A 93 6.25 -27.62 6.72
CA PRO A 93 5.31 -26.63 6.23
C PRO A 93 4.72 -25.81 7.38
N VAL A 94 4.43 -24.54 7.12
CA VAL A 94 3.74 -23.63 8.04
C VAL A 94 2.58 -22.96 7.33
N SER A 95 1.60 -22.49 8.11
CA SER A 95 0.51 -21.64 7.61
C SER A 95 0.77 -20.19 7.99
N ILE A 96 0.51 -19.27 7.05
CA ILE A 96 0.74 -17.83 7.22
C ILE A 96 -0.56 -17.09 6.93
N PHE A 97 -0.93 -16.19 7.84
CA PHE A 97 -2.16 -15.41 7.73
C PHE A 97 -1.84 -13.92 7.77
N CYS A 98 -2.11 -13.22 6.68
CA CYS A 98 -1.91 -11.77 6.55
C CYS A 98 -3.01 -10.97 7.27
N SER A 99 -2.65 -9.76 7.70
CA SER A 99 -3.56 -8.77 8.23
C SER A 99 -4.39 -8.13 7.11
N SER A 100 -3.78 -7.95 5.94
CA SER A 100 -4.39 -7.37 4.75
C SER A 100 -4.04 -8.18 3.52
N ARG A 101 -5.05 -8.46 2.70
CA ARG A 101 -4.84 -8.96 1.34
C ARG A 101 -4.52 -7.77 0.44
N THR A 102 -3.46 -7.88 -0.34
CA THR A 102 -3.11 -6.98 -1.44
C THR A 102 -3.25 -7.70 -2.77
N ASP A 103 -3.74 -6.97 -3.79
CA ASP A 103 -3.89 -7.45 -5.17
C ASP A 103 -2.52 -7.64 -5.84
N ALA A 104 -2.51 -8.28 -7.01
CA ALA A 104 -1.33 -8.32 -7.86
C ALA A 104 -0.84 -6.90 -8.19
N GLY A 105 0.46 -6.67 -8.04
CA GLY A 105 1.08 -5.36 -8.29
C GLY A 105 1.02 -4.36 -7.13
N VAL A 106 0.24 -4.61 -6.07
CA VAL A 106 0.16 -3.70 -4.92
C VAL A 106 1.33 -3.94 -3.97
N HIS A 107 2.04 -2.88 -3.61
CA HIS A 107 3.20 -2.92 -2.73
C HIS A 107 2.80 -2.96 -1.25
N ALA A 108 3.73 -3.31 -0.38
CA ALA A 108 3.58 -3.07 1.06
C ALA A 108 4.89 -2.59 1.67
N LEU A 109 4.78 -1.54 2.47
CA LEU A 109 5.86 -1.07 3.34
C LEU A 109 5.85 -1.84 4.66
N SER A 110 4.66 -2.22 5.12
CA SER A 110 4.48 -3.04 6.30
C SER A 110 3.13 -3.77 6.23
N ASN A 111 3.12 -4.92 5.56
CA ASN A 111 2.04 -5.90 5.76
C ASN A 111 2.40 -6.77 6.96
N VAL A 112 1.42 -7.18 7.74
CA VAL A 112 1.67 -7.94 8.97
C VAL A 112 1.05 -9.31 8.85
N CYS A 113 1.82 -10.35 9.12
CA CYS A 113 1.35 -11.73 9.10
C CYS A 113 1.56 -12.36 10.48
N HIS A 114 0.81 -13.41 10.79
CA HIS A 114 1.18 -14.32 11.86
C HIS A 114 1.44 -15.72 11.34
N VAL A 115 2.30 -16.43 12.06
CA VAL A 115 2.74 -17.80 11.76
C VAL A 115 3.04 -18.54 13.06
N ASP A 116 2.59 -19.79 13.14
CA ASP A 116 2.89 -20.66 14.27
C ASP A 116 4.10 -21.54 13.94
N VAL A 117 5.12 -21.49 14.80
CA VAL A 117 6.36 -22.22 14.62
C VAL A 117 6.62 -23.09 15.84
N GLU A 118 6.87 -24.36 15.58
CA GLU A 118 7.34 -25.32 16.58
C GLU A 118 8.73 -25.78 16.18
N ARG A 119 9.66 -25.64 17.12
CA ARG A 119 11.06 -25.93 16.91
C ARG A 119 11.35 -27.36 17.34
N ILE A 120 11.73 -28.21 16.39
CA ILE A 120 12.05 -29.61 16.65
C ILE A 120 13.57 -29.81 16.59
N SER A 121 14.11 -30.62 17.51
CA SER A 121 15.52 -31.00 17.52
C SER A 121 15.86 -31.86 16.30
N LYS A 122 16.88 -31.44 15.53
CA LYS A 122 17.39 -32.24 14.40
C LYS A 122 18.06 -33.55 14.83
N ARG A 123 18.53 -33.63 16.09
CA ARG A 123 19.22 -34.82 16.63
C ARG A 123 18.24 -35.80 17.26
N LYS A 124 17.09 -35.31 17.75
CA LYS A 124 16.03 -36.08 18.38
C LYS A 124 14.68 -35.57 17.87
N PRO A 125 14.11 -36.15 16.79
CA PRO A 125 12.89 -35.63 16.15
C PRO A 125 11.66 -35.50 17.06
N ASP A 126 11.62 -36.23 18.18
CA ASP A 126 10.52 -36.17 19.15
C ASP A 126 10.74 -35.09 20.23
N GLU A 127 11.89 -34.42 20.23
CA GLU A 127 12.23 -33.38 21.20
C GLU A 127 11.86 -32.00 20.66
N VAL A 128 10.85 -31.39 21.28
CA VAL A 128 10.48 -29.99 21.04
C VAL A 128 11.38 -29.07 21.85
N LEU A 129 12.05 -28.16 21.15
CA LEU A 129 12.98 -27.20 21.72
C LEU A 129 12.29 -25.87 22.06
N PRO A 130 12.89 -25.04 22.93
CA PRO A 130 12.40 -23.70 23.20
C PRO A 130 12.26 -22.86 21.92
N PRO A 131 11.25 -21.98 21.84
CA PRO A 131 11.03 -21.10 20.70
C PRO A 131 12.30 -20.33 20.28
N HIS A 132 12.36 -19.97 19.01
CA HIS A 132 13.41 -19.09 18.52
C HIS A 132 13.22 -17.67 19.06
N GLU A 133 14.32 -17.01 19.43
CA GLU A 133 14.31 -15.56 19.62
C GLU A 133 13.83 -14.86 18.34
N ALA A 134 13.04 -13.79 18.48
CA ALA A 134 12.45 -13.09 17.34
C ALA A 134 13.52 -12.61 16.32
N GLY A 135 14.67 -12.13 16.82
CA GLY A 135 15.80 -11.74 15.98
C GLY A 135 16.42 -12.91 15.19
N VAL A 136 16.38 -14.13 15.72
CA VAL A 136 16.83 -15.34 14.99
C VAL A 136 15.86 -15.66 13.86
N VAL A 137 14.56 -15.62 14.12
CA VAL A 137 13.52 -15.83 13.09
C VAL A 137 13.70 -14.82 11.96
N LYS A 138 13.82 -13.52 12.28
CA LYS A 138 14.02 -12.46 11.28
C LYS A 138 15.24 -12.74 10.38
N ARG A 139 16.41 -12.99 10.98
CA ARG A 139 17.65 -13.25 10.22
C ARG A 139 17.56 -14.51 9.37
N ALA A 140 17.04 -15.59 9.93
CA ALA A 140 16.98 -16.87 9.23
C ALA A 140 16.00 -16.83 8.06
N VAL A 141 14.81 -16.28 8.24
CA VAL A 141 13.83 -16.15 7.16
C VAL A 141 14.35 -15.20 6.08
N ASN A 142 14.91 -14.04 6.45
CA ASN A 142 15.50 -13.13 5.47
C ASN A 142 16.66 -13.75 4.68
N HIS A 143 17.48 -14.62 5.29
CA HIS A 143 18.50 -15.37 4.54
C HIS A 143 17.89 -16.20 3.41
N PHE A 144 16.73 -16.83 3.63
CA PHE A 144 16.04 -17.60 2.59
C PHE A 144 15.29 -16.71 1.59
N LEU A 145 14.74 -15.57 2.02
CA LEU A 145 14.07 -14.61 1.13
C LEU A 145 15.07 -13.91 0.18
N GLN A 146 16.26 -13.56 0.65
CA GLN A 146 17.28 -12.88 -0.16
C GLN A 146 17.84 -13.75 -1.29
N LYS A 147 17.75 -15.08 -1.19
CA LYS A 147 18.06 -15.98 -2.32
C LYS A 147 17.05 -15.85 -3.47
N ASN A 148 15.86 -15.30 -3.20
CA ASN A 148 14.75 -15.15 -4.13
C ASN A 148 14.60 -13.69 -4.60
N GLU A 149 15.68 -13.08 -5.10
CA GLU A 149 15.69 -11.77 -5.80
C GLU A 149 15.59 -10.50 -4.93
N GLY A 150 15.33 -10.61 -3.62
CA GLY A 150 15.39 -9.48 -2.69
C GLY A 150 14.23 -8.48 -2.80
N ASP A 151 13.07 -8.93 -3.30
CA ASP A 151 11.85 -8.15 -3.48
C ASP A 151 10.84 -8.26 -2.32
N ILE A 152 11.19 -9.03 -1.29
CA ILE A 152 10.44 -9.21 -0.05
C ILE A 152 11.40 -9.39 1.14
N MET A 153 11.06 -8.81 2.28
CA MET A 153 11.82 -9.03 3.52
C MET A 153 10.96 -8.90 4.77
N LEU A 154 11.36 -9.59 5.83
CA LEU A 154 10.89 -9.34 7.19
C LEU A 154 11.59 -8.10 7.76
N ILE A 155 10.79 -7.11 8.17
CA ILE A 155 11.27 -5.86 8.76
C ILE A 155 11.13 -5.85 10.30
N ASP A 156 10.19 -6.59 10.87
CA ASP A 156 10.05 -6.78 12.33
C ASP A 156 9.47 -8.17 12.64
N VAL A 157 9.82 -8.71 13.81
CA VAL A 157 9.30 -9.99 14.32
C VAL A 157 9.10 -9.87 15.82
N ARG A 158 7.98 -10.39 16.32
CA ARG A 158 7.72 -10.50 17.76
C ARG A 158 6.95 -11.77 18.10
N CYS A 159 7.17 -12.28 19.31
CA CYS A 159 6.30 -13.31 19.88
C CYS A 159 4.97 -12.67 20.30
N VAL A 160 3.86 -13.34 20.02
CA VAL A 160 2.52 -12.92 20.46
C VAL A 160 1.78 -14.10 21.08
N PRO A 161 0.72 -13.84 21.87
CA PRO A 161 -0.15 -14.90 22.38
C PRO A 161 -0.73 -15.81 21.28
N PRO A 162 -1.03 -17.08 21.57
CA PRO A 162 -1.53 -18.05 20.59
C PRO A 162 -2.91 -17.70 20.02
N ASP A 163 -3.70 -16.87 20.71
CA ASP A 163 -5.00 -16.35 20.23
C ASP A 163 -4.85 -15.07 19.37
N PHE A 164 -3.65 -14.52 19.23
CA PHE A 164 -3.44 -13.30 18.45
C PHE A 164 -3.64 -13.57 16.96
N HIS A 165 -4.58 -12.88 16.32
CA HIS A 165 -4.81 -13.00 14.88
C HIS A 165 -4.53 -11.68 14.15
N ALA A 166 -3.54 -11.67 13.24
CA ALA A 166 -3.09 -10.49 12.49
C ALA A 166 -4.25 -9.72 11.81
N ARG A 167 -5.20 -10.41 11.20
CA ARG A 167 -6.37 -9.75 10.58
C ARG A 167 -7.34 -9.12 11.60
N PHE A 168 -7.75 -9.87 12.62
CA PHE A 168 -8.88 -9.52 13.47
C PHE A 168 -8.50 -8.59 14.63
N LYS A 169 -7.25 -8.67 15.13
CA LYS A 169 -6.74 -7.74 16.15
C LYS A 169 -6.23 -6.42 15.56
N ALA A 170 -6.13 -6.29 14.23
CA ALA A 170 -5.75 -5.04 13.59
C ALA A 170 -6.82 -3.96 13.82
N GLN A 171 -6.40 -2.84 14.41
CA GLN A 171 -7.25 -1.70 14.72
C GLN A 171 -7.40 -0.75 13.53
N GLU A 172 -6.36 -0.66 12.70
CA GLU A 172 -6.27 0.31 11.61
C GLU A 172 -5.33 -0.19 10.51
N ARG A 173 -5.62 0.20 9.28
CA ARG A 173 -4.79 0.00 8.09
C ARG A 173 -4.64 1.35 7.40
N ILE A 174 -3.41 1.70 7.05
CA ILE A 174 -3.08 2.91 6.29
C ILE A 174 -2.58 2.49 4.92
N TYR A 175 -3.17 3.06 3.87
CA TYR A 175 -2.71 2.93 2.50
C TYR A 175 -2.21 4.27 1.98
N PHE A 176 -1.16 4.22 1.18
CA PHE A 176 -0.68 5.35 0.40
C PHE A 176 -0.84 5.05 -1.08
N TYR A 177 -1.36 6.01 -1.83
CA TYR A 177 -1.37 5.95 -3.29
C TYR A 177 -0.53 7.07 -3.85
N ARG A 178 0.46 6.73 -4.67
CA ARG A 178 1.41 7.67 -5.24
C ARG A 178 1.05 8.05 -6.67
N LEU A 179 0.90 9.35 -6.89
CA LEU A 179 0.62 9.98 -8.17
C LEU A 179 1.84 10.81 -8.59
N LEU A 180 2.27 10.68 -9.85
CA LEU A 180 3.29 11.52 -10.46
C LEU A 180 2.66 12.29 -11.61
N CYS A 181 2.65 13.61 -11.49
CA CYS A 181 1.92 14.52 -12.37
C CYS A 181 2.89 15.32 -13.24
N GLY A 182 2.61 15.39 -14.54
CA GLY A 182 3.33 16.23 -15.49
C GLY A 182 3.51 15.59 -16.88
N PRO A 183 3.72 16.42 -17.92
CA PRO A 183 3.65 15.99 -19.32
C PRO A 183 4.84 15.13 -19.76
N GLU A 184 5.95 15.16 -19.03
CA GLU A 184 7.15 14.42 -19.38
C GLU A 184 6.99 12.92 -19.14
N PRO A 185 7.68 12.05 -19.90
CA PRO A 185 7.73 10.63 -19.60
C PRO A 185 8.27 10.35 -18.19
N LEU A 186 7.72 9.35 -17.51
CA LEU A 186 8.22 8.91 -16.21
C LEU A 186 9.73 8.58 -16.25
N SER A 187 10.40 8.86 -15.13
CA SER A 187 11.72 8.31 -14.87
C SER A 187 11.68 6.78 -14.84
N THR A 188 12.73 6.12 -15.36
CA THR A 188 12.87 4.66 -15.32
C THR A 188 12.80 4.11 -13.90
N PHE A 189 13.24 4.89 -12.90
CA PHE A 189 13.19 4.50 -11.48
C PHE A 189 11.79 4.54 -10.87
N GLU A 190 10.84 5.20 -11.54
CA GLU A 190 9.46 5.38 -11.08
C GLU A 190 8.47 4.42 -11.73
N LYS A 191 8.94 3.70 -12.76
CA LYS A 191 8.16 2.65 -13.41
C LYS A 191 7.70 1.66 -12.36
N GLU A 192 6.42 1.30 -12.41
CA GLU A 192 5.80 0.35 -11.48
C GLU A 192 5.86 0.76 -9.99
N ARG A 193 6.01 2.06 -9.68
CA ARG A 193 6.02 2.61 -8.31
C ARG A 193 5.08 3.79 -8.08
N ALA A 194 4.34 4.20 -9.10
CA ALA A 194 3.42 5.33 -9.08
C ALA A 194 2.46 5.25 -10.27
N TRP A 195 1.33 5.95 -10.18
CA TRP A 195 0.49 6.24 -11.34
C TRP A 195 0.95 7.57 -11.98
N HIS A 196 1.40 7.51 -13.23
CA HIS A 196 1.68 8.69 -14.03
C HIS A 196 0.40 9.30 -14.57
N ILE A 197 0.25 10.61 -14.36
CA ILE A 197 -0.84 11.43 -14.86
C ILE A 197 -0.21 12.59 -15.64
N PRO A 198 -0.29 12.59 -16.98
CA PRO A 198 0.22 13.69 -17.79
C PRO A 198 -0.47 15.05 -17.55
N GLU A 199 -1.75 15.00 -17.19
CA GLU A 199 -2.60 16.17 -16.93
C GLU A 199 -2.30 16.84 -15.58
N GLU A 200 -2.48 18.15 -15.48
CA GLU A 200 -2.46 18.85 -14.18
C GLU A 200 -3.66 18.43 -13.32
N LEU A 201 -3.47 18.45 -12.00
CA LEU A 201 -4.50 18.08 -11.03
C LEU A 201 -4.93 19.27 -10.19
N ASP A 202 -6.23 19.54 -10.14
CA ASP A 202 -6.85 20.46 -9.19
C ASP A 202 -6.94 19.79 -7.81
N ILE A 203 -5.91 20.03 -7.00
CA ILE A 203 -5.79 19.48 -5.64
C ILE A 203 -6.90 19.99 -4.73
N PHE A 204 -7.35 21.24 -4.88
CA PHE A 204 -8.42 21.79 -4.05
C PHE A 204 -9.74 21.04 -4.29
N SER A 205 -10.06 20.75 -5.55
CA SER A 205 -11.23 19.91 -5.87
C SER A 205 -11.07 18.47 -5.37
N MET A 206 -9.88 17.88 -5.47
CA MET A 206 -9.62 16.55 -4.92
C MET A 206 -9.80 16.51 -3.39
N GLU A 207 -9.32 17.51 -2.66
CA GLU A 207 -9.52 17.65 -1.21
C GLU A 207 -11.00 17.76 -0.83
N GLN A 208 -11.78 18.55 -1.58
CA GLN A 208 -13.23 18.62 -1.38
C GLN A 208 -13.92 17.26 -1.62
N ALA A 209 -13.49 16.51 -2.63
CA ALA A 209 -14.00 15.16 -2.89
C ALA A 209 -13.63 14.19 -1.75
N CYS A 210 -12.41 14.27 -1.21
CA CYS A 210 -12.00 13.51 -0.04
C CYS A 210 -12.96 13.74 1.14
N ASN A 211 -13.28 14.99 1.43
CA ASN A 211 -14.18 15.36 2.53
C ASN A 211 -15.59 14.77 2.41
N ARG A 212 -16.07 14.51 1.18
CA ARG A 212 -17.37 13.84 0.94
C ARG A 212 -17.34 12.34 1.21
N LEU A 213 -16.16 11.72 1.08
CA LEU A 213 -15.97 10.27 1.17
C LEU A 213 -15.54 9.81 2.57
N VAL A 214 -14.96 10.68 3.38
CA VAL A 214 -14.65 10.41 4.79
C VAL A 214 -15.94 10.16 5.58
N GLY A 215 -15.90 9.23 6.54
CA GLY A 215 -17.03 8.86 7.39
C GLY A 215 -17.59 7.46 7.13
N CYS A 216 -18.76 7.19 7.72
CA CYS A 216 -19.44 5.90 7.64
C CYS A 216 -20.45 5.90 6.49
N HIS A 217 -20.17 5.09 5.46
CA HIS A 217 -20.98 5.05 4.24
C HIS A 217 -21.20 3.62 3.76
N ASP A 218 -22.21 3.46 2.90
CA ASP A 218 -22.34 2.29 2.04
C ASP A 218 -21.41 2.43 0.83
N PHE A 219 -20.28 1.73 0.86
CA PHE A 219 -19.26 1.81 -0.19
C PHE A 219 -19.50 0.80 -1.33
N SER A 220 -20.75 0.43 -1.62
CA SER A 220 -21.06 -0.51 -2.72
C SER A 220 -20.56 -0.04 -4.08
N SER A 221 -20.53 1.27 -4.36
CA SER A 221 -19.93 1.83 -5.58
C SER A 221 -18.40 1.70 -5.63
N PHE A 222 -17.78 1.42 -4.49
CA PHE A 222 -16.34 1.23 -4.32
C PHE A 222 -16.01 -0.22 -3.92
N ARG A 223 -16.84 -1.17 -4.37
CA ARG A 223 -16.71 -2.59 -4.08
C ARG A 223 -16.67 -3.39 -5.38
N ALA A 224 -15.51 -3.98 -5.69
CA ALA A 224 -15.40 -4.85 -6.85
C ALA A 224 -16.10 -6.20 -6.65
N ALA A 225 -16.43 -6.85 -7.76
CA ALA A 225 -16.94 -8.22 -7.79
C ALA A 225 -15.96 -9.19 -7.10
N GLY A 226 -16.48 -10.24 -6.45
CA GLY A 226 -15.67 -11.18 -5.68
C GLY A 226 -15.29 -10.71 -4.28
N CYS A 227 -15.77 -9.54 -3.84
CA CYS A 227 -15.57 -9.09 -2.47
C CYS A 227 -16.32 -9.99 -1.46
N GLN A 228 -15.57 -10.65 -0.59
CA GLN A 228 -16.05 -11.57 0.45
C GLN A 228 -16.57 -10.86 1.73
N ALA A 229 -16.74 -9.53 1.71
CA ALA A 229 -17.25 -8.82 2.87
C ALA A 229 -18.78 -8.96 3.01
N ASN A 230 -19.25 -9.32 4.19
CA ASN A 230 -20.71 -9.48 4.45
C ASN A 230 -21.49 -8.17 4.36
N SER A 231 -20.83 -7.03 4.58
CA SER A 231 -21.45 -5.70 4.49
C SER A 231 -20.56 -4.75 3.68
N PRO A 232 -21.14 -3.90 2.81
CA PRO A 232 -20.43 -2.81 2.14
C PRO A 232 -20.26 -1.57 3.03
N ILE A 233 -20.85 -1.57 4.23
CA ILE A 233 -20.74 -0.43 5.15
C ILE A 233 -19.35 -0.41 5.75
N ARG A 234 -18.63 0.69 5.56
CA ARG A 234 -17.31 0.93 6.16
C ARG A 234 -17.24 2.35 6.69
N THR A 235 -16.36 2.54 7.68
CA THR A 235 -15.95 3.86 8.15
C THR A 235 -14.57 4.15 7.59
N LEU A 236 -14.45 5.21 6.81
CA LEU A 236 -13.18 5.75 6.35
C LEU A 236 -12.76 6.86 7.33
N ASP A 237 -11.73 6.60 8.12
CA ASP A 237 -11.25 7.51 9.17
C ASP A 237 -10.42 8.66 8.58
N GLU A 238 -9.79 8.44 7.43
CA GLU A 238 -9.05 9.44 6.68
C GLU A 238 -9.08 9.14 5.18
N LEU A 239 -9.26 10.20 4.40
CA LEU A 239 -8.91 10.26 3.00
C LEU A 239 -8.35 11.66 2.76
N SER A 240 -7.11 11.75 2.32
CA SER A 240 -6.42 13.03 2.10
C SER A 240 -5.53 12.93 0.86
N VAL A 241 -5.24 14.07 0.22
CA VAL A 241 -4.26 14.18 -0.86
C VAL A 241 -3.30 15.30 -0.50
N LEU A 242 -2.00 15.05 -0.59
CA LEU A 242 -0.97 16.05 -0.27
C LEU A 242 0.11 16.02 -1.34
N GLU A 243 0.63 17.21 -1.69
CA GLU A 243 1.86 17.31 -2.46
C GLU A 243 3.04 16.89 -1.59
N ALA A 244 3.89 16.04 -2.15
CA ALA A 244 5.09 15.53 -1.50
C ALA A 244 6.30 15.87 -2.35
N THR A 245 7.44 16.07 -1.70
CA THR A 245 8.71 16.19 -2.42
C THR A 245 9.02 14.87 -3.12
N PRO A 246 9.27 14.87 -4.45
CA PRO A 246 9.68 13.67 -5.16
C PRO A 246 10.96 13.10 -4.53
N SER A 247 10.89 11.86 -4.07
CA SER A 247 12.02 11.13 -3.50
C SER A 247 12.15 9.79 -4.22
N PRO A 248 13.38 9.35 -4.58
CA PRO A 248 13.60 8.03 -5.14
C PRO A 248 13.23 6.92 -4.14
N ASN A 249 13.31 7.22 -2.83
CA ASN A 249 12.91 6.34 -1.74
C ASN A 249 11.49 6.73 -1.31
N PHE A 250 10.49 5.97 -1.79
CA PHE A 250 9.10 6.19 -1.46
C PHE A 250 8.59 5.13 -0.46
N PRO A 251 7.87 5.56 0.60
CA PRO A 251 7.72 6.94 1.06
C PRO A 251 9.04 7.44 1.64
N CYS A 252 9.28 8.74 1.47
CA CYS A 252 10.31 9.40 2.24
C CYS A 252 9.80 9.45 3.68
N ILE A 253 10.14 8.45 4.49
CA ILE A 253 9.88 8.49 5.93
C ILE A 253 10.90 9.45 6.54
N LEU A 254 10.78 10.74 6.23
CA LEU A 254 11.22 11.79 7.14
C LEU A 254 10.04 11.99 8.10
N GLY A 255 10.33 11.82 9.39
CA GLY A 255 9.36 11.46 10.43
C GLY A 255 8.11 12.33 10.52
N LYS A 256 7.12 11.73 11.19
CA LYS A 256 5.83 12.19 11.75
C LYS A 256 5.55 13.69 12.06
N ASP A 257 6.43 14.64 11.77
CA ASP A 257 6.37 16.01 12.29
C ASP A 257 5.86 17.09 11.31
N MET A 258 5.40 16.74 10.10
CA MET A 258 4.92 17.74 9.12
C MET A 258 3.40 17.83 8.93
N VAL A 259 2.59 17.21 9.80
CA VAL A 259 1.12 17.38 9.74
C VAL A 259 0.62 18.50 10.67
N ASN A 260 1.46 19.04 11.56
CA ASN A 260 1.06 20.04 12.57
C ASN A 260 1.57 21.48 12.35
N THR A 261 2.36 21.78 11.31
CA THR A 261 3.09 23.07 11.24
C THR A 261 2.78 23.92 10.00
N PHE A 262 1.55 23.89 9.49
CA PHE A 262 1.07 24.86 8.49
C PHE A 262 -0.27 25.49 8.89
N LYS A 263 -0.44 25.76 10.18
CA LYS A 263 -1.41 26.73 10.69
C LYS A 263 -0.66 27.78 11.49
N GLU A 264 -0.11 28.77 10.80
CA GLU A 264 -0.19 30.19 11.15
C GLU A 264 0.49 31.07 10.09
N GLN A 265 -0.03 32.29 10.02
CA GLN A 265 -0.09 33.21 8.89
C GLN A 265 1.14 34.17 8.80
N PRO A 266 1.20 35.07 7.80
CA PRO A 266 2.43 35.56 7.18
C PRO A 266 3.01 36.80 7.87
N LEU A 267 4.34 36.93 7.89
CA LEU A 267 5.05 38.18 8.14
C LEU A 267 6.34 38.17 7.30
N GLU A 268 6.43 39.03 6.30
CA GLU A 268 6.85 40.43 6.37
C GLU A 268 8.37 40.60 6.46
N CYS A 269 8.85 41.39 5.49
CA CYS A 269 10.21 41.84 5.29
C CYS A 269 10.69 42.69 6.45
N SER A 270 11.89 42.41 6.95
CA SER A 270 12.65 43.39 7.72
C SER A 270 14.15 43.26 7.44
N THR A 271 14.67 44.35 6.88
CA THR A 271 16.06 44.73 6.63
C THR A 271 16.86 44.95 7.91
N SER A 272 18.14 44.54 7.91
CA SER A 272 19.31 45.28 8.45
C SER A 272 20.58 44.40 8.32
N SER A 273 21.52 44.76 7.42
CA SER A 273 22.90 45.27 7.67
C SER A 273 23.80 44.30 8.47
N GLU A 274 25.00 43.95 7.99
CA GLU A 274 26.21 44.79 8.14
C GLU A 274 27.30 44.56 7.05
N MET A 275 28.22 45.54 7.00
CA MET A 275 29.34 45.85 6.09
C MET A 275 30.38 44.73 5.90
N GLU A 276 31.18 44.65 4.82
CA GLU A 276 32.30 45.57 4.52
C GLU A 276 32.77 45.64 3.05
N SER A 277 33.46 46.76 2.80
CA SER A 277 34.07 47.37 1.60
C SER A 277 34.88 46.45 0.66
N SER A 278 35.06 46.75 -0.64
CA SER A 278 35.82 47.92 -1.11
C SER A 278 35.92 48.03 -2.66
N THR A 279 36.01 49.28 -3.13
CA THR A 279 36.71 49.82 -4.32
C THR A 279 36.12 49.80 -5.76
N ASN A 280 35.97 51.04 -6.26
CA ASN A 280 36.27 51.61 -7.60
C ASN A 280 35.22 51.67 -8.74
N SER A 281 34.54 52.82 -8.79
CA SER A 281 34.42 53.80 -9.91
C SER A 281 34.39 53.32 -11.38
N ALA A 282 33.29 53.63 -12.11
CA ALA A 282 33.22 54.68 -13.14
C ALA A 282 31.96 54.56 -14.07
N SER A 283 31.26 55.69 -14.20
CA SER A 283 30.43 56.22 -15.31
C SER A 283 29.86 55.33 -16.43
N GLY A 284 28.56 55.51 -16.74
CA GLY A 284 28.02 55.29 -18.09
C GLY A 284 26.49 55.20 -18.17
N MET A 285 25.85 56.21 -18.77
CA MET A 285 24.44 56.18 -19.20
C MET A 285 24.24 55.20 -20.38
N HIS A 286 23.16 54.42 -20.40
CA HIS A 286 22.16 54.36 -21.49
C HIS A 286 21.22 53.12 -21.42
N SER A 287 19.92 53.43 -21.48
CA SER A 287 18.85 52.82 -22.28
C SER A 287 18.56 51.31 -22.30
N ASN A 288 17.27 51.06 -22.08
CA ASN A 288 16.36 50.16 -22.79
C ASN A 288 16.30 48.65 -22.47
N ASN A 289 15.02 48.27 -22.33
CA ASN A 289 14.36 47.07 -22.83
C ASN A 289 14.53 45.73 -22.11
N GLY A 290 13.36 45.16 -21.84
CA GLY A 290 13.15 43.73 -21.82
C GLY A 290 13.11 43.18 -20.42
N VAL A 291 11.91 43.13 -19.83
CA VAL A 291 11.60 42.11 -18.83
C VAL A 291 11.74 40.77 -19.55
N SER A 292 12.94 40.23 -19.47
CA SER A 292 13.32 38.90 -19.91
C SER A 292 12.44 37.92 -19.14
N ILE A 293 11.42 37.37 -19.80
CA ILE A 293 10.83 36.09 -19.46
C ILE A 293 12.00 35.14 -19.20
N ALA A 294 12.15 34.71 -17.96
CA ALA A 294 13.20 33.79 -17.58
C ALA A 294 13.05 32.52 -18.42
N LYS A 295 13.84 32.43 -19.50
CA LYS A 295 14.20 31.17 -20.13
C LYS A 295 14.88 30.36 -19.03
N CYS A 296 14.14 29.45 -18.40
CA CYS A 296 14.74 28.38 -17.66
C CYS A 296 15.56 27.59 -18.67
N SER A 297 16.87 27.87 -18.75
CA SER A 297 17.78 27.12 -19.57
C SER A 297 17.78 25.71 -19.02
N GLU A 298 17.11 24.80 -19.69
CA GLU A 298 17.16 23.38 -19.37
C GLU A 298 18.64 22.96 -19.39
N LEU A 299 19.18 22.72 -18.21
CA LEU A 299 20.57 22.32 -18.06
C LEU A 299 20.72 20.91 -18.65
N PHE A 300 21.80 20.71 -19.43
CA PHE A 300 22.08 19.42 -20.06
C PHE A 300 22.08 18.28 -19.02
N GLY A 301 21.27 17.25 -19.26
CA GLY A 301 21.15 16.08 -18.40
C GLY A 301 20.18 16.23 -17.21
N GLN A 302 19.52 17.38 -17.03
CA GLN A 302 18.50 17.53 -15.99
C GLN A 302 17.12 17.12 -16.51
N ARG A 303 16.47 16.19 -15.82
CA ARG A 303 15.06 15.87 -16.05
C ARG A 303 14.20 16.90 -15.32
N ARG A 304 13.12 17.33 -15.95
CA ARG A 304 12.05 18.03 -15.22
C ARG A 304 11.42 17.06 -14.24
N SER A 305 11.27 17.49 -13.00
CA SER A 305 10.64 16.68 -11.95
C SER A 305 9.13 16.69 -12.11
N HIS A 306 8.51 15.51 -12.06
CA HIS A 306 7.06 15.41 -11.86
C HIS A 306 6.69 15.95 -10.49
N ARG A 307 5.52 16.59 -10.40
CA ARG A 307 4.90 16.86 -9.09
C ARG A 307 4.45 15.53 -8.51
N CYS A 308 4.72 15.29 -7.24
CA CYS A 308 4.36 14.04 -6.57
C CYS A 308 3.23 14.31 -5.60
N TYR A 309 2.13 13.56 -5.71
CA TYR A 309 1.02 13.64 -4.77
C TYR A 309 0.77 12.29 -4.12
N ILE A 310 0.51 12.29 -2.83
CA ILE A 310 0.21 11.11 -2.05
C ILE A 310 -1.22 11.19 -1.57
N VAL A 311 -2.04 10.23 -1.97
CA VAL A 311 -3.35 10.00 -1.37
C VAL A 311 -3.18 9.07 -0.18
N THR A 312 -3.58 9.50 1.01
CA THR A 312 -3.60 8.65 2.21
C THR A 312 -5.01 8.18 2.48
N ALA A 313 -5.20 6.89 2.67
CA ALA A 313 -6.48 6.31 3.09
C ALA A 313 -6.29 5.51 4.38
N ARG A 314 -7.05 5.83 5.42
CA ARG A 314 -6.96 5.18 6.74
C ARG A 314 -8.33 4.71 7.18
N ALA A 315 -8.42 3.45 7.56
CA ALA A 315 -9.64 2.85 8.08
C ALA A 315 -9.32 1.61 8.91
N ARG A 316 -10.26 1.16 9.74
CA ARG A 316 -10.19 -0.18 10.33
C ARG A 316 -10.09 -1.27 9.26
N SER A 317 -10.88 -1.19 8.20
CA SER A 317 -10.86 -2.17 7.11
C SER A 317 -11.40 -1.59 5.80
N PHE A 318 -10.99 -2.17 4.68
CA PHE A 318 -11.40 -1.77 3.34
C PHE A 318 -12.09 -2.93 2.61
N LEU A 319 -12.97 -2.61 1.67
CA LEU A 319 -13.56 -3.56 0.72
C LEU A 319 -12.55 -3.88 -0.39
N TYR A 320 -12.86 -4.93 -1.15
CA TYR A 320 -12.05 -5.33 -2.29
C TYR A 320 -12.00 -4.20 -3.34
N HIS A 321 -10.78 -3.81 -3.71
CA HIS A 321 -10.44 -2.68 -4.60
C HIS A 321 -10.86 -1.27 -4.12
N GLN A 322 -11.38 -1.12 -2.90
CA GLN A 322 -11.97 0.15 -2.44
C GLN A 322 -11.03 1.35 -2.60
N VAL A 323 -9.79 1.24 -2.12
CA VAL A 323 -8.83 2.35 -2.17
C VAL A 323 -8.52 2.78 -3.61
N ARG A 324 -8.37 1.81 -4.54
CA ARG A 324 -8.05 2.10 -5.95
C ARG A 324 -9.24 2.73 -6.69
N LEU A 325 -10.46 2.34 -6.33
CA LEU A 325 -11.69 2.94 -6.85
C LEU A 325 -11.87 4.37 -6.33
N LEU A 326 -11.61 4.61 -5.04
CA LEU A 326 -11.60 5.95 -4.46
C LEU A 326 -10.59 6.85 -5.17
N VAL A 327 -9.35 6.39 -5.35
CA VAL A 327 -8.29 7.14 -6.06
C VAL A 327 -8.66 7.41 -7.52
N GLY A 328 -9.33 6.46 -8.20
CA GLY A 328 -9.82 6.68 -9.57
C GLY A 328 -10.82 7.83 -9.65
N VAL A 329 -11.74 7.93 -8.69
CA VAL A 329 -12.67 9.06 -8.59
C VAL A 329 -11.93 10.37 -8.26
N LEU A 330 -10.96 10.34 -7.33
CA LEU A 330 -10.15 11.52 -7.02
C LEU A 330 -9.37 12.03 -8.24
N LYS A 331 -8.76 11.14 -9.04
CA LYS A 331 -8.10 11.52 -10.30
C LYS A 331 -9.08 12.21 -11.23
N ALA A 332 -10.25 11.63 -11.44
CA ALA A 332 -11.27 12.18 -12.35
C ALA A 332 -11.80 13.55 -11.88
N VAL A 333 -11.89 13.78 -10.57
CA VAL A 333 -12.19 15.11 -10.02
C VAL A 333 -11.03 16.07 -10.27
N GLY A 334 -9.79 15.64 -10.01
CA GLY A 334 -8.59 16.46 -10.20
C GLY A 334 -8.36 16.88 -11.65
N THR A 335 -8.73 16.05 -12.63
CA THR A 335 -8.67 16.39 -14.06
C THR A 335 -9.91 17.13 -14.57
N GLY A 336 -10.92 17.37 -13.73
CA GLY A 336 -12.16 18.06 -14.09
C GLY A 336 -13.16 17.19 -14.87
N GLU A 337 -12.91 15.89 -15.01
CA GLU A 337 -13.84 14.92 -15.62
C GLU A 337 -15.10 14.72 -14.77
N LEU A 338 -14.97 14.84 -13.44
CA LEU A 338 -16.07 14.77 -12.47
C LEU A 338 -16.15 16.03 -11.62
N LYS A 339 -17.38 16.43 -11.28
CA LYS A 339 -17.62 17.50 -10.30
C LYS A 339 -17.78 16.91 -8.91
N ILE A 340 -17.67 17.76 -7.88
CA ILE A 340 -17.89 17.35 -6.48
C ILE A 340 -19.28 16.72 -6.27
N SER A 341 -20.31 17.24 -6.94
CA SER A 341 -21.67 16.67 -6.90
C SER A 341 -21.75 15.25 -7.46
N ASP A 342 -20.86 14.89 -8.41
CA ASP A 342 -20.80 13.53 -8.94
C ASP A 342 -20.26 12.55 -7.92
N VAL A 343 -19.37 12.96 -7.01
CA VAL A 343 -18.83 12.10 -5.96
C VAL A 343 -19.96 11.60 -5.05
N GLU A 344 -20.84 12.51 -4.61
CA GLU A 344 -22.01 12.16 -3.80
C GLU A 344 -22.99 11.27 -4.58
N ARG A 345 -23.22 11.59 -5.86
CA ARG A 345 -24.06 10.78 -6.75
C ARG A 345 -23.51 9.36 -6.90
N ILE A 346 -22.20 9.20 -7.08
CA ILE A 346 -21.53 7.89 -7.20
C ILE A 346 -21.69 7.11 -5.91
N LEU A 347 -21.43 7.74 -4.76
CA LEU A 347 -21.58 7.09 -3.46
C LEU A 347 -23.02 6.59 -3.24
N ASN A 348 -24.01 7.41 -3.59
CA ASN A 348 -25.43 7.07 -3.46
C ASN A 348 -25.93 6.05 -4.49
N ALA A 349 -25.26 5.89 -5.63
CA ALA A 349 -25.65 4.95 -6.68
C ALA A 349 -25.51 3.48 -6.27
N LYS A 350 -24.63 3.19 -5.30
CA LYS A 350 -24.38 1.84 -4.75
C LYS A 350 -24.05 0.78 -5.81
N THR A 351 -23.41 1.17 -6.91
CA THR A 351 -23.01 0.28 -8.00
C THR A 351 -21.63 0.63 -8.50
N VAL A 352 -20.76 -0.37 -8.65
CA VAL A 352 -19.37 -0.18 -9.08
C VAL A 352 -19.27 0.42 -10.49
N THR A 353 -20.28 0.20 -11.33
CA THR A 353 -20.35 0.77 -12.69
C THR A 353 -20.51 2.28 -12.72
N ALA A 354 -20.91 2.90 -11.60
CA ALA A 354 -21.01 4.35 -11.49
C ALA A 354 -19.64 5.01 -11.23
N ALA A 355 -18.64 4.26 -10.77
CA ALA A 355 -17.33 4.81 -10.44
C ALA A 355 -16.43 4.97 -11.68
N SER A 356 -15.50 5.90 -11.60
CA SER A 356 -14.43 6.07 -12.60
C SER A 356 -13.57 4.82 -12.73
N PRO A 357 -12.79 4.69 -13.82
CA PRO A 357 -11.82 3.60 -13.98
C PRO A 357 -10.93 3.45 -12.74
N MET A 358 -10.76 2.19 -12.32
CA MET A 358 -9.97 1.85 -11.13
C MET A 358 -8.50 2.24 -11.34
N ALA A 359 -7.91 2.87 -10.34
CA ALA A 359 -6.50 3.24 -10.38
C ALA A 359 -5.57 2.01 -10.52
N PRO A 360 -4.43 2.10 -11.22
CA PRO A 360 -3.45 1.01 -11.31
C PRO A 360 -2.96 0.50 -9.95
N ALA A 361 -2.54 -0.77 -9.88
CA ALA A 361 -2.10 -1.38 -8.63
C ALA A 361 -0.72 -0.87 -8.14
N CYS A 362 0.19 -0.59 -9.07
CA CYS A 362 1.58 -0.21 -8.79
C CYS A 362 1.75 1.18 -8.13
N GLY A 363 0.70 1.98 -8.09
CA GLY A 363 0.69 3.22 -7.29
C GLY A 363 0.32 3.00 -5.83
N LEU A 364 -0.25 1.84 -5.47
CA LEU A 364 -0.80 1.57 -4.14
C LEU A 364 0.20 0.83 -3.24
N TYR A 365 0.31 1.32 -2.01
CA TYR A 365 1.16 0.77 -0.96
C TYR A 365 0.32 0.54 0.30
N LEU A 366 0.34 -0.68 0.85
CA LEU A 366 -0.06 -0.87 2.25
C LEU A 366 1.04 -0.30 3.14
N GLY A 367 0.75 0.82 3.79
CA GLY A 367 1.71 1.59 4.56
C GLY A 367 1.97 1.03 5.95
N ASN A 368 0.92 0.87 6.75
CA ASN A 368 1.04 0.41 8.13
C ASN A 368 -0.23 -0.32 8.60
N VAL A 369 -0.06 -1.20 9.59
CA VAL A 369 -1.15 -1.89 10.29
C VAL A 369 -0.98 -1.70 11.80
N LYS A 370 -1.95 -1.04 12.43
CA LYS A 370 -1.91 -0.73 13.86
C LYS A 370 -2.53 -1.87 14.67
N TYR A 371 -1.87 -2.19 15.77
CA TYR A 371 -2.35 -3.12 16.80
C TYR A 371 -2.21 -2.47 18.16
N ASP A 372 -3.00 -2.98 19.10
CA ASP A 372 -2.82 -2.73 20.52
C ASP A 372 -2.26 -4.00 21.16
N PHE A 373 -1.17 -3.83 21.89
CA PHE A 373 -0.43 -4.88 22.57
C PHE A 373 -0.47 -4.71 24.10
N SER A 374 -1.30 -3.78 24.59
CA SER A 374 -1.49 -3.56 26.03
C SER A 374 -2.18 -4.71 26.74
#